data_AF-A0A9C9DD35-F1
#
_entry.id   AF-A0A9C9DD35-F1
#
_cell.length_a   1.000
_cell.length_b   1.000
_cell.length_c   1.000
_cell.angle_alpha   90.00
_cell.angle_beta   90.00
_cell.angle_gamma   90.00
#
_symmetry.space_group_name_H-M   'P 1'
#
loop_
_entity.id
_entity.type
_entity.pdbx_description
1 polymer ?
#
loop_
_entity_poly.entity_id
_entity_poly.type
_entity_poly.pdbx_seq_one_letter_code
_entity_poly.pdbx_strand_id
1 'polypeptide(L)'
;MHPLDEKFGSYTLAIGALLIVLGIVGIIFPTLISLATGVFVASLLFIGGIIWAIHTYRYNPTVVVDWFKPALLLIIGGLMLFYPLSSVAMIGLLLAIYLLLDAMASFTLAQAIHPAKGWGWMAFNGVVSALLAVLLLVGWPDTSLWLVGIFVGISLLFDGVVLVAIGRKLRKGEQL
;
A
#
# COMPACT_ATOMS: atom_id res chain seq x y z
N MET A 1 0.97 -20.16 30.93
CA MET A 1 0.33 -19.42 29.82
C MET A 1 -0.78 -18.56 30.39
N HIS A 2 -0.84 -17.28 30.05
CA HIS A 2 -2.01 -16.47 30.39
C HIS A 2 -3.14 -16.88 29.43
N PRO A 3 -4.40 -17.07 29.86
CA PRO A 3 -5.51 -17.49 28.99
C PRO A 3 -5.82 -16.52 27.83
N LEU A 4 -5.17 -15.36 27.82
CA LEU A 4 -5.24 -14.39 26.73
C LEU A 4 -4.38 -14.85 25.53
N ASP A 5 -3.22 -15.46 25.77
CA ASP A 5 -2.21 -15.78 24.75
C ASP A 5 -2.73 -16.81 23.72
N GLU A 6 -3.51 -17.79 24.17
CA GLU A 6 -4.13 -18.81 23.29
C GLU A 6 -5.26 -18.22 22.42
N LYS A 7 -6.08 -17.33 22.99
CA LYS A 7 -7.19 -16.70 22.28
C LYS A 7 -6.68 -15.69 21.25
N PHE A 8 -5.63 -14.94 21.59
CA PHE A 8 -4.94 -14.04 20.65
C PHE A 8 -4.23 -14.82 19.54
N GLY A 9 -3.61 -15.96 19.85
CA GLY A 9 -2.98 -16.83 18.84
C GLY A 9 -3.97 -17.35 17.79
N SER A 10 -5.14 -17.84 18.21
CA SER A 10 -6.18 -18.33 17.28
C SER A 10 -6.80 -17.23 16.42
N TYR A 11 -7.04 -16.05 16.97
CA TYR A 11 -7.56 -14.90 16.22
C TYR A 11 -6.53 -14.39 15.18
N THR A 12 -5.25 -14.31 15.57
CA THR A 12 -4.15 -13.92 14.68
C THR A 12 -3.99 -14.90 13.52
N LEU A 13 -4.14 -16.21 13.78
CA LEU A 13 -4.12 -17.24 12.75
C LEU A 13 -5.28 -17.09 11.77
N ALA A 14 -6.49 -16.80 12.25
CA ALA A 14 -7.67 -16.61 11.41
C ALA A 14 -7.51 -15.39 10.49
N ILE A 15 -7.01 -14.26 11.02
CA ILE A 15 -6.72 -13.06 10.23
C ILE A 15 -5.62 -13.36 9.21
N GLY A 16 -4.52 -14.02 9.62
CA GLY A 16 -3.44 -14.36 8.71
C GLY A 16 -3.89 -15.25 7.56
N ALA A 17 -4.73 -16.26 7.84
CA ALA A 17 -5.32 -17.11 6.81
C ALA A 17 -6.23 -16.31 5.86
N LEU A 18 -7.05 -15.39 6.40
CA LEU A 18 -7.91 -14.52 5.60
C LEU A 18 -7.08 -13.61 4.68
N LEU A 19 -6.01 -13.00 5.19
CA LEU A 19 -5.08 -12.16 4.42
C LEU A 19 -4.39 -12.94 3.30
N ILE A 20 -3.98 -14.19 3.55
CA ILE A 20 -3.43 -15.07 2.50
C ILE A 20 -4.46 -15.29 1.39
N VAL A 21 -5.72 -15.59 1.74
CA VAL A 21 -6.78 -15.78 0.74
C VAL A 21 -7.01 -14.50 -0.06
N LEU A 22 -7.13 -13.35 0.61
CA LEU A 22 -7.25 -12.05 -0.05
C LEU A 22 -6.05 -11.73 -0.96
N GLY A 23 -4.83 -12.03 -0.53
CA GLY A 23 -3.63 -11.84 -1.33
C GLY A 23 -3.60 -12.73 -2.58
N ILE A 24 -3.98 -14.01 -2.44
CA ILE A 24 -4.11 -14.93 -3.59
C ILE A 24 -5.17 -14.41 -4.57
N VAL A 25 -6.34 -14.01 -4.07
CA VAL A 25 -7.39 -13.39 -4.89
C VAL A 25 -6.86 -12.14 -5.60
N GLY A 26 -6.02 -11.33 -4.93
CA GLY A 26 -5.41 -10.16 -5.54
C GLY A 26 -4.38 -10.45 -6.62
N ILE A 27 -3.66 -11.54 -6.52
CA ILE A 27 -2.74 -11.98 -7.59
C ILE A 27 -3.52 -12.56 -8.78
N ILE A 28 -4.60 -13.32 -8.53
CA ILE A 28 -5.40 -13.93 -9.60
C ILE A 28 -6.28 -12.89 -10.32
N PHE A 29 -6.85 -11.95 -9.57
CA PHE A 29 -7.74 -10.91 -10.07
C PHE A 29 -7.19 -9.50 -9.79
N PRO A 30 -6.02 -9.15 -10.39
CA PRO A 30 -5.32 -7.91 -10.05
C PRO A 30 -6.14 -6.66 -10.41
N THR A 31 -6.89 -6.69 -11.52
CA THR A 31 -7.74 -5.56 -11.92
C THR A 31 -8.82 -5.25 -10.87
N LEU A 32 -9.42 -6.28 -10.27
CA LEU A 32 -10.44 -6.10 -9.24
C LEU A 32 -9.86 -5.47 -7.98
N ILE A 33 -8.69 -5.94 -7.54
CA ILE A 33 -8.02 -5.38 -6.37
C ILE A 33 -7.53 -3.96 -6.63
N SER A 34 -6.96 -3.68 -7.80
CA SER A 34 -6.56 -2.32 -8.18
C SER A 34 -7.74 -1.35 -8.09
N LEU A 35 -8.89 -1.72 -8.66
CA LEU A 35 -10.09 -0.89 -8.61
C LEU A 35 -10.58 -0.72 -7.17
N ALA A 36 -10.61 -1.79 -6.37
CA ALA A 36 -11.01 -1.72 -4.97
C ALA A 36 -10.09 -0.78 -4.16
N THR A 37 -8.77 -0.89 -4.34
CA THR A 37 -7.79 0.02 -3.72
C THR A 37 -7.98 1.46 -4.23
N GLY A 38 -8.23 1.64 -5.53
CA GLY A 38 -8.56 2.91 -6.16
C GLY A 38 -9.74 3.62 -5.49
N VAL A 39 -10.87 2.92 -5.39
CA VAL A 39 -12.10 3.43 -4.76
C VAL A 39 -11.88 3.68 -3.27
N PHE A 40 -11.17 2.79 -2.58
CA PHE A 40 -10.85 2.96 -1.17
C PHE A 40 -10.06 4.25 -0.93
N VAL A 41 -8.95 4.46 -1.66
CA VAL A 41 -8.14 5.69 -1.54
C VAL A 41 -8.95 6.93 -1.91
N ALA A 42 -9.74 6.87 -3.00
CA ALA A 42 -10.60 7.96 -3.42
C ALA A 42 -11.62 8.36 -2.34
N SER A 43 -12.23 7.37 -1.69
CA SER A 43 -13.17 7.60 -0.58
C SER A 43 -12.51 8.27 0.61
N LEU A 44 -11.28 7.88 0.97
CA LEU A 44 -10.51 8.50 2.05
C LEU A 44 -10.17 9.96 1.72
N LEU A 45 -9.77 10.26 0.49
CA LEU A 45 -9.50 11.63 0.04
C LEU A 45 -10.76 12.48 0.10
N PHE A 46 -11.89 11.94 -0.36
CA PHE A 46 -13.17 12.64 -0.35
C PHE A 46 -13.64 12.94 1.09
N ILE A 47 -13.64 11.93 1.97
CA ILE A 47 -13.99 12.10 3.39
C ILE A 47 -13.02 13.09 4.07
N GLY A 48 -11.72 12.98 3.80
CA GLY A 48 -10.71 13.91 4.30
C GLY A 48 -10.97 15.34 3.84
N GLY A 49 -11.41 15.53 2.59
CA GLY A 49 -11.83 16.82 2.04
C GLY A 49 -13.04 17.41 2.77
N ILE A 50 -14.03 16.59 3.10
CA ILE A 50 -15.19 17.02 3.90
C ILE A 50 -14.76 17.46 5.30
N ILE A 51 -13.93 16.66 5.97
CA ILE A 51 -13.44 16.97 7.33
C ILE A 51 -12.66 18.30 7.31
N TRP A 52 -11.78 18.49 6.33
CA TRP A 52 -11.05 19.75 6.16
C TRP A 52 -11.97 20.93 5.83
N ALA A 53 -13.00 20.72 5.01
CA ALA A 53 -13.96 21.78 4.68
C ALA A 53 -14.73 22.23 5.94
N ILE A 54 -15.14 21.29 6.79
CA ILE A 54 -15.77 21.60 8.09
C ILE A 54 -14.80 22.37 9.00
N HIS A 55 -13.52 21.97 9.02
CA HIS A 55 -12.49 22.65 9.81
C HIS A 55 -12.29 24.10 9.35
N THR A 56 -12.09 24.32 8.04
CA THR A 56 -11.93 25.67 7.46
C THR A 56 -13.17 26.53 7.71
N TYR A 57 -14.36 25.97 7.55
CA TYR A 57 -15.62 26.69 7.81
C TYR A 57 -15.75 27.15 9.27
N ARG A 58 -15.28 26.35 10.23
CA ARG A 58 -15.37 26.69 11.66
C ARG A 58 -14.27 27.64 12.14
N TYR A 59 -13.08 27.59 11.54
CA TYR A 59 -11.93 28.34 12.03
C TYR A 59 -11.74 29.66 11.29
N ASN A 60 -11.70 29.66 9.95
CA ASN A 60 -11.44 30.87 9.14
C ASN A 60 -12.15 30.78 7.76
N PRO A 61 -13.48 31.00 7.68
CA PRO A 61 -14.21 30.84 6.43
C PRO A 61 -13.89 31.92 5.38
N THR A 62 -13.37 33.08 5.80
CA THR A 62 -13.11 34.25 4.94
C THR A 62 -11.78 34.20 4.19
N VAL A 63 -10.83 33.38 4.66
CA VAL A 63 -9.51 33.28 4.04
C VAL A 63 -9.56 32.25 2.91
N VAL A 64 -9.49 32.73 1.67
CA VAL A 64 -9.64 31.88 0.46
C VAL A 64 -8.54 30.81 0.37
N VAL A 65 -7.32 31.08 0.85
CA VAL A 65 -6.20 30.13 0.80
C VAL A 65 -6.48 28.87 1.64
N ASP A 66 -7.22 28.99 2.74
CA ASP A 66 -7.54 27.87 3.64
C ASP A 66 -8.55 26.90 3.01
N TRP A 67 -9.26 27.34 1.96
CA TRP A 67 -10.15 26.51 1.15
C TRP A 67 -9.41 25.69 0.08
N PHE A 68 -8.16 26.01 -0.23
CA PHE A 68 -7.42 25.33 -1.29
C PHE A 68 -7.26 23.83 -1.01
N LYS A 69 -6.86 23.48 0.22
CA LYS A 69 -6.68 22.08 0.64
C LYS A 69 -7.97 21.26 0.60
N PRO A 70 -9.09 21.66 1.24
CA PRO A 70 -10.33 20.90 1.16
C PRO A 70 -10.90 20.86 -0.26
N ALA A 71 -10.81 21.95 -1.04
CA ALA A 71 -11.24 21.95 -2.44
C ALA A 71 -10.46 20.92 -3.26
N LEU A 72 -9.13 20.91 -3.13
CA LEU A 72 -8.27 19.96 -3.85
C LEU A 72 -8.60 18.50 -3.47
N LEU A 73 -8.76 18.21 -2.18
CA LEU A 73 -9.14 16.86 -1.72
C LEU A 73 -10.52 16.42 -2.21
N LEU A 74 -11.51 17.31 -2.18
CA LEU A 74 -12.87 17.02 -2.66
C LEU A 74 -12.92 16.83 -4.16
N ILE A 75 -12.22 17.68 -4.92
CA ILE A 75 -12.18 17.58 -6.39
C ILE A 75 -11.44 16.31 -6.80
N ILE A 76 -10.24 16.06 -6.27
CA ILE A 76 -9.46 14.88 -6.63
C ILE A 76 -10.17 13.61 -6.15
N GLY A 77 -10.58 13.55 -4.88
CA GLY A 77 -11.28 12.38 -4.34
C GLY A 77 -12.61 12.13 -5.05
N GLY A 78 -13.36 13.18 -5.36
CA GLY A 78 -14.60 13.09 -6.14
C GLY A 78 -14.37 12.58 -7.55
N LEU A 79 -13.44 13.18 -8.30
CA LEU A 79 -13.08 12.73 -9.65
C LEU A 79 -12.61 11.27 -9.67
N MET A 80 -11.82 10.88 -8.67
CA MET A 80 -11.36 9.50 -8.51
C MET A 80 -12.53 8.53 -8.21
N LEU A 81 -13.56 8.95 -7.46
CA LEU A 81 -14.75 8.13 -7.24
C LEU A 81 -15.61 7.99 -8.50
N PHE A 82 -15.74 9.06 -9.29
CA PHE A 82 -16.53 9.03 -10.53
C PHE A 82 -15.79 8.31 -11.68
N TYR A 83 -14.45 8.39 -11.73
CA TYR A 83 -13.60 7.78 -12.76
C TYR A 83 -12.61 6.79 -12.13
N PRO A 84 -13.05 5.59 -11.72
CA PRO A 84 -12.21 4.64 -10.99
C PRO A 84 -10.98 4.17 -11.76
N LEU A 85 -11.00 4.16 -13.10
CA LEU A 85 -9.81 3.86 -13.90
C LEU A 85 -8.71 4.93 -13.71
N SER A 86 -9.10 6.21 -13.64
CA SER A 86 -8.16 7.30 -13.38
C SER A 86 -7.57 7.18 -11.98
N SER A 87 -8.32 6.65 -11.02
CA SER A 87 -7.86 6.43 -9.64
C SER A 87 -6.70 5.45 -9.58
N VAL A 88 -6.84 4.34 -10.30
CA VAL A 88 -5.80 3.32 -10.40
C VAL A 88 -4.56 3.89 -11.08
N ALA A 89 -4.72 4.71 -12.13
CA ALA A 89 -3.60 5.36 -12.80
C ALA A 89 -2.80 6.28 -11.86
N MET A 90 -3.48 7.03 -10.98
CA MET A 90 -2.83 7.90 -9.98
C MET A 90 -2.09 7.08 -8.92
N ILE A 91 -2.70 6.00 -8.42
CA ILE A 91 -2.04 5.08 -7.48
C ILE A 91 -0.83 4.41 -8.14
N GLY A 92 -0.93 4.08 -9.42
CA GLY A 92 0.19 3.59 -10.21
C GLY A 92 1.36 4.56 -10.20
N LEU A 93 1.14 5.85 -10.45
CA LEU A 93 2.21 6.86 -10.38
C LEU A 93 2.84 6.96 -8.99
N LEU A 94 2.03 6.92 -7.93
CA LEU A 94 2.55 6.88 -6.55
C LEU A 94 3.39 5.63 -6.31
N LEU A 95 2.98 4.48 -6.86
CA LEU A 95 3.74 3.24 -6.79
C LEU A 95 5.05 3.33 -7.58
N ALA A 96 5.07 3.94 -8.77
CA ALA A 96 6.32 4.20 -9.50
C ALA A 96 7.28 5.09 -8.70
N ILE A 97 6.77 6.17 -8.09
CA ILE A 97 7.60 7.04 -7.25
C ILE A 97 8.16 6.25 -6.06
N TYR A 98 7.34 5.45 -5.39
CA TYR A 98 7.78 4.56 -4.33
C TYR A 98 8.89 3.61 -4.79
N LEU A 99 8.72 2.94 -5.93
CA LEU A 99 9.70 2.01 -6.49
C LEU A 99 11.01 2.70 -6.88
N LEU A 100 10.96 3.94 -7.38
CA LEU A 100 12.16 4.74 -7.64
C LEU A 100 12.90 5.07 -6.35
N LEU A 101 12.18 5.49 -5.31
CA LEU A 101 12.77 5.77 -4.00
C LEU A 101 13.36 4.50 -3.37
N ASP A 102 12.66 3.37 -3.48
CA ASP A 102 13.14 2.07 -3.00
C ASP A 102 14.40 1.62 -3.76
N ALA A 103 14.46 1.85 -5.07
CA ALA A 103 15.66 1.57 -5.87
C ALA A 103 16.86 2.40 -5.39
N MET A 104 16.67 3.71 -5.21
CA MET A 104 17.72 4.60 -4.70
C MET A 104 18.17 4.22 -3.28
N ALA A 105 17.22 3.91 -2.39
CA ALA A 105 17.52 3.45 -1.04
C ALA A 105 18.28 2.12 -1.05
N SER A 106 17.86 1.18 -1.88
CA SER A 106 18.49 -0.14 -2.00
C SER A 106 19.92 -0.06 -2.52
N PHE A 107 20.19 0.79 -3.51
CA PHE A 107 21.56 1.01 -4.02
C PHE A 107 22.46 1.71 -3.01
N THR A 108 21.96 2.74 -2.32
CA THR A 108 22.73 3.45 -1.29
C THR A 108 23.03 2.55 -0.09
N LEU A 109 22.05 1.78 0.37
CA LEU A 109 22.23 0.79 1.44
C LEU A 109 23.20 -0.31 1.02
N ALA A 110 23.11 -0.81 -0.22
CA ALA A 110 24.10 -1.71 -0.75
C ALA A 110 25.49 -1.05 -0.62
N GLN A 111 25.75 0.10 -1.23
CA GLN A 111 27.08 0.73 -1.13
C GLN A 111 27.57 0.91 0.32
N ALA A 112 26.68 1.23 1.26
CA ALA A 112 27.01 1.40 2.66
C ALA A 112 27.39 0.09 3.39
N ILE A 113 26.75 -1.04 3.06
CA ILE A 113 27.04 -2.32 3.72
C ILE A 113 28.14 -3.13 3.02
N HIS A 114 28.67 -2.69 1.89
CA HIS A 114 29.74 -3.42 1.21
C HIS A 114 31.03 -3.47 2.06
N PRO A 115 31.68 -4.64 2.29
CA PRO A 115 31.42 -5.98 1.74
C PRO A 115 30.69 -6.96 2.68
N ALA A 116 29.93 -6.46 3.67
CA ALA A 116 29.18 -7.29 4.60
C ALA A 116 28.15 -8.20 3.92
N LYS A 117 27.83 -9.31 4.59
CA LYS A 117 26.90 -10.33 4.11
C LYS A 117 25.51 -9.72 3.96
N GLY A 118 24.94 -9.77 2.74
CA GLY A 118 23.64 -9.18 2.41
C GLY A 118 23.71 -8.10 1.33
N TRP A 119 24.90 -7.58 1.03
CA TRP A 119 25.13 -6.55 0.02
C TRP A 119 24.49 -6.84 -1.34
N GLY A 120 24.76 -8.04 -1.89
CA GLY A 120 24.25 -8.44 -3.19
C GLY A 120 22.73 -8.53 -3.26
N TRP A 121 22.05 -8.86 -2.14
CA TRP A 121 20.58 -8.90 -2.09
C TRP A 121 19.98 -7.49 -2.14
N MET A 122 20.59 -6.51 -1.47
CA MET A 122 20.15 -5.11 -1.55
C MET A 122 20.38 -4.54 -2.95
N ALA A 123 21.53 -4.82 -3.58
CA ALA A 123 21.79 -4.40 -4.96
C ALA A 123 20.77 -5.01 -5.94
N PHE A 124 20.47 -6.31 -5.81
CA PHE A 124 19.46 -6.98 -6.62
C PHE A 124 18.06 -6.36 -6.42
N ASN A 125 17.66 -6.10 -5.18
CA ASN A 125 16.39 -5.41 -4.90
C ASN A 125 16.33 -4.04 -5.60
N GLY A 126 17.41 -3.26 -5.53
CA GLY A 126 17.49 -1.97 -6.19
C GLY A 126 17.31 -2.04 -7.71
N VAL A 127 17.91 -3.05 -8.36
CA VAL A 127 17.74 -3.30 -9.79
C VAL A 127 16.29 -3.67 -10.11
N VAL A 128 15.69 -4.59 -9.34
CA VAL A 128 14.30 -5.02 -9.55
C VAL A 128 13.32 -3.84 -9.38
N SER A 129 13.47 -3.06 -8.31
CA SER A 129 12.62 -1.89 -8.05
C SER A 129 12.77 -0.83 -9.16
N ALA A 130 13.99 -0.58 -9.65
CA ALA A 130 14.22 0.34 -10.76
C ALA A 130 13.55 -0.15 -12.06
N LEU A 131 13.67 -1.44 -12.39
CA LEU A 131 13.04 -2.02 -13.58
C LEU A 131 11.52 -1.97 -13.50
N LEU A 132 10.94 -2.29 -12.34
CA LEU A 132 9.49 -2.20 -12.12
C LEU A 132 9.00 -0.75 -12.22
N ALA A 133 9.75 0.22 -11.68
CA ALA A 133 9.41 1.63 -11.82
C ALA A 133 9.40 2.07 -13.28
N VAL A 134 10.45 1.74 -14.05
CA VAL A 134 10.53 2.07 -15.48
C VAL A 134 9.41 1.40 -16.26
N LEU A 135 9.13 0.12 -16.00
CA LEU A 135 8.01 -0.62 -16.62
C LEU A 135 6.67 0.07 -16.35
N LEU A 136 6.45 0.51 -15.11
CA LEU A 136 5.22 1.18 -14.73
C LEU A 136 5.10 2.54 -15.43
N LEU A 137 6.18 3.33 -15.48
CA LEU A 137 6.20 4.65 -16.13
C LEU A 137 6.00 4.58 -17.65
N VAL A 138 6.63 3.61 -18.33
CA VAL A 138 6.54 3.47 -19.79
C VAL A 138 5.17 2.96 -20.22
N GLY A 139 4.58 2.04 -19.46
CA GLY A 139 3.27 1.47 -19.77
C GLY A 139 2.08 2.20 -19.15
N TRP A 140 2.32 3.34 -18.50
CA TRP A 140 1.27 4.14 -17.87
C TRP A 140 0.30 4.71 -18.93
N PRO A 141 -1.03 4.71 -18.69
CA PRO A 141 -1.74 4.32 -17.47
C PRO A 141 -2.12 2.83 -17.39
N ASP A 142 -2.10 2.10 -18.51
CA ASP A 142 -2.66 0.75 -18.62
C ASP A 142 -1.96 -0.28 -17.72
N THR A 143 -0.64 -0.14 -17.53
CA THR A 143 0.11 -1.06 -16.64
C THR A 143 -0.26 -0.92 -15.17
N SER A 144 -0.81 0.23 -14.76
CA SER A 144 -1.22 0.45 -13.37
C SER A 144 -2.35 -0.50 -12.96
N LEU A 145 -3.22 -0.89 -13.90
CA LEU A 145 -4.37 -1.76 -13.63
C LEU A 145 -3.98 -3.13 -13.08
N TRP A 146 -2.85 -3.69 -13.54
CA TRP A 146 -2.42 -5.00 -13.08
C TRP A 146 -1.27 -4.90 -12.07
N LEU A 147 -0.32 -3.96 -12.23
CA LEU A 147 0.81 -3.81 -11.32
C LEU A 147 0.38 -3.41 -9.90
N VAL A 148 -0.56 -2.46 -9.77
CA VAL A 148 -1.04 -2.04 -8.44
C VAL A 148 -1.71 -3.21 -7.72
N GLY A 149 -2.57 -3.96 -8.42
CA GLY A 149 -3.31 -5.08 -7.87
C GLY A 149 -2.40 -6.23 -7.47
N ILE A 150 -1.39 -6.55 -8.28
CA ILE A 150 -0.36 -7.51 -7.93
C ILE A 150 0.45 -7.04 -6.72
N PHE A 151 0.88 -5.78 -6.69
CA PHE A 151 1.64 -5.22 -5.58
C PHE A 151 0.85 -5.34 -4.26
N VAL A 152 -0.41 -4.88 -4.26
CA VAL A 152 -1.31 -4.99 -3.10
C VAL A 152 -1.57 -6.45 -2.73
N GLY A 153 -1.81 -7.31 -3.71
CA GLY A 153 -2.05 -8.74 -3.49
C GLY A 153 -0.85 -9.44 -2.85
N ILE A 154 0.37 -9.15 -3.34
CA ILE A 154 1.62 -9.64 -2.76
C ILE A 154 1.77 -9.15 -1.32
N SER A 155 1.58 -7.85 -1.06
CA SER A 155 1.67 -7.29 0.30
C SER A 155 0.72 -8.01 1.27
N LEU A 156 -0.54 -8.19 0.90
CA LEU A 156 -1.52 -8.90 1.74
C LEU A 156 -1.13 -10.36 1.98
N LEU A 157 -0.57 -11.03 0.96
CA LEU A 157 -0.09 -12.40 1.08
C LEU A 157 1.08 -12.51 2.06
N PHE A 158 2.07 -11.61 1.95
CA PHE A 158 3.22 -11.56 2.84
C PHE A 158 2.78 -11.26 4.28
N ASP A 159 1.93 -10.25 4.48
CA ASP A 159 1.36 -9.91 5.79
C ASP A 159 0.63 -11.11 6.40
N GLY A 160 -0.15 -11.84 5.59
CA GLY A 160 -0.85 -13.04 6.02
C GLY A 160 0.09 -14.18 6.42
N VAL A 161 1.16 -14.44 5.65
CA VAL A 161 2.17 -15.45 5.98
C VAL A 161 2.89 -15.10 7.29
N VAL A 162 3.27 -13.83 7.47
CA VAL A 162 3.90 -13.34 8.70
C VAL A 162 2.96 -13.50 9.90
N LEU A 163 1.69 -13.11 9.78
CA LEU A 163 0.69 -13.28 10.84
C LEU A 163 0.46 -14.75 11.20
N VAL A 164 0.41 -15.64 10.21
CA VAL A 164 0.27 -17.08 10.46
C VAL A 164 1.50 -17.62 11.19
N ALA A 165 2.72 -17.19 10.81
CA ALA A 165 3.94 -17.59 11.48
C ALA A 165 3.97 -17.14 12.95
N ILE A 166 3.61 -15.87 13.21
CA ILE A 166 3.53 -15.31 14.57
C ILE A 166 2.43 -16.01 15.38
N GLY A 167 1.24 -16.18 14.81
CA GLY A 167 0.12 -16.84 15.47
C GLY A 167 0.41 -18.29 15.84
N ARG A 168 1.20 -19.00 15.02
CA ARG A 168 1.69 -20.36 15.34
C ARG A 168 2.64 -20.38 16.53
N LYS A 169 3.56 -19.42 16.64
CA LYS A 169 4.49 -19.29 17.77
C LYS A 169 3.77 -18.94 19.06
N LEU A 170 2.85 -17.97 19.02
CA LEU A 170 2.02 -17.58 20.17
C LEU A 170 1.15 -18.73 20.68
N ARG A 171 0.54 -19.51 19.77
CA ARG A 171 -0.23 -20.71 20.15
C ARG A 171 0.63 -21.82 20.76
N LYS A 172 1.91 -21.91 20.39
CA LYS A 172 2.85 -22.89 20.94
C LYS A 172 3.51 -22.44 22.26
N GLY A 173 3.28 -21.20 22.68
CA GLY A 173 3.90 -20.64 23.89
C GLY A 173 5.41 -20.39 23.77
N GLU A 174 5.95 -20.39 22.55
CA GLU A 174 7.35 -20.01 22.30
C GLU A 174 7.44 -18.48 22.32
N GLN A 175 7.99 -17.93 23.40
CA GLN A 175 8.27 -16.50 23.51
C GLN A 175 9.34 -16.09 22.49
N LEU A 176 9.13 -14.94 21.85
CA LEU A 176 9.92 -14.39 20.74
C LEU A 176 11.38 -14.16 21.08
#